data_AF-A0A8H4XUJ5-F1
#
_entry.id   AF-A0A8H4XUJ5-F1
#
_cell.length_a   1.000
_cell.length_b   1.000
_cell.length_c   1.000
_cell.angle_alpha   90.00
_cell.angle_beta   90.00
_cell.angle_gamma   90.00
#
_symmetry.space_group_name_H-M   'P 1'
#
loop_
_entity.id
_entity.type
_entity.pdbx_description
1 polymer ?
#
loop_
_entity_poly.entity_id
_entity_poly.type
_entity_poly.pdbx_seq_one_letter_code
_entity_poly.pdbx_strand_id
1 'polypeptide(L)'
;MISESDAATFSEGFIARHKREFGFTQPREILVDDVRLRSVGKAVDVKIKSPFPQLKEINRSNQQDLKPALVRKVYFEKEGWTDSRIFHLQDIPKGSVILGPAMIIDATQTIVVDPASEATVLDEHVVIDLLDAETKKISADEVDPIQLSVFSHRFMSVAEQTGETLRKTSISTNIKERLDYSCAVFSADGQLVANAPHIPAHLGSMSYAIAYQARRYAKGELKPGDVILSNHPIAGGT
;
A
#
# COMPACT_ATOMS: atom_id res chain seq x y z
N MET A 1 -2.19 21.16 -10.86
CA MET A 1 -2.94 22.40 -10.59
C MET A 1 -2.71 22.77 -9.14
N ILE A 2 -2.28 24.00 -8.89
CA ILE A 2 -2.17 24.56 -7.53
C ILE A 2 -3.48 25.30 -7.28
N SER A 3 -4.24 24.90 -6.26
CA SER A 3 -5.45 25.63 -5.88
C SER A 3 -5.04 26.91 -5.16
N GLU A 4 -5.81 27.98 -5.36
CA GLU A 4 -5.66 29.24 -4.63
C GLU A 4 -5.80 29.06 -3.11
N SER A 5 -6.55 28.04 -2.67
CA SER A 5 -6.73 27.67 -1.25
C SER A 5 -5.53 26.99 -0.60
N ASP A 6 -4.58 26.46 -1.37
CA ASP A 6 -3.60 25.48 -0.87
C ASP A 6 -2.23 26.11 -0.52
N ALA A 7 -2.02 27.39 -0.84
CA ALA A 7 -0.75 28.08 -0.58
C ALA A 7 -0.93 29.60 -0.46
N ALA A 8 -0.01 30.28 0.25
CA ALA A 8 -0.04 31.74 0.35
C ALA A 8 0.22 32.43 -1.00
N THR A 9 0.96 31.78 -1.91
CA THR A 9 1.11 32.18 -3.31
C THR A 9 1.15 30.96 -4.24
N PHE A 10 0.74 31.14 -5.51
CA PHE A 10 0.81 30.07 -6.52
C PHE A 10 2.24 29.55 -6.74
N SER A 11 3.26 30.42 -6.62
CA SER A 11 4.66 30.05 -6.76
C SER A 11 5.14 29.15 -5.63
N GLU A 12 4.83 29.48 -4.38
CA GLU A 12 5.13 28.62 -3.23
C GLU A 12 4.40 27.27 -3.31
N GLY A 13 3.12 27.29 -3.68
CA GLY A 13 2.35 26.06 -3.89
C GLY A 13 2.94 25.19 -4.99
N PHE A 14 3.41 25.79 -6.09
CA PHE A 14 4.13 25.08 -7.15
C PHE A 14 5.44 24.46 -6.63
N ILE A 15 6.27 25.23 -5.93
CA ILE A 15 7.56 24.76 -5.39
C ILE A 15 7.34 23.60 -4.39
N ALA A 16 6.37 23.73 -3.48
CA ALA A 16 6.06 22.70 -2.50
C ALA A 16 5.54 21.42 -3.17
N ARG A 17 4.64 21.55 -4.13
CA ARG A 17 4.13 20.41 -4.92
C ARG A 17 5.23 19.76 -5.74
N HIS A 18 6.08 20.54 -6.40
CA HIS A 18 7.20 20.05 -7.18
C HIS A 18 8.18 19.27 -6.30
N LYS A 19 8.55 19.81 -5.13
CA LYS A 19 9.40 19.10 -4.17
C LYS A 19 8.77 17.80 -3.68
N ARG A 20 7.44 17.78 -3.44
CA ARG A 20 6.72 16.57 -3.03
C ARG A 20 6.66 15.52 -4.14
N GLU A 21 6.40 15.92 -5.39
CA GLU A 21 6.22 15.01 -6.52
C GLU A 21 7.54 14.51 -7.11
N PHE A 22 8.57 15.35 -7.12
CA PHE A 22 9.85 15.09 -7.79
C PHE A 22 11.04 15.01 -6.82
N GLY A 23 10.90 15.39 -5.55
CA GLY A 23 11.97 15.28 -4.54
C GLY A 23 13.01 16.40 -4.54
N PHE A 24 12.97 17.34 -5.50
CA PHE A 24 13.90 18.48 -5.58
C PHE A 24 13.19 19.77 -6.02
N THR A 25 13.93 20.88 -5.97
CA THR A 25 13.54 22.18 -6.52
C THR A 25 14.65 22.69 -7.44
N GLN A 26 14.33 23.61 -8.36
CA GLN A 26 15.32 24.24 -9.24
C GLN A 26 15.24 25.76 -9.11
N PRO A 27 16.39 26.47 -9.11
CA PRO A 27 16.42 27.93 -9.11
C PRO A 27 16.19 28.46 -10.53
N ARG A 28 15.00 28.24 -11.08
CA ARG A 28 14.59 28.71 -12.41
C ARG A 28 13.31 29.52 -12.31
N GLU A 29 13.09 30.40 -13.27
CA GLU A 29 11.83 31.13 -13.39
C GLU A 29 10.66 30.15 -13.60
N ILE A 30 9.56 30.39 -12.89
CA ILE A 30 8.34 29.60 -13.02
C ILE A 30 7.54 30.17 -14.19
N LEU A 31 7.39 29.37 -15.25
CA LEU A 31 6.55 29.72 -16.39
C LEU A 31 5.13 29.19 -16.19
N VAL A 32 4.14 30.04 -16.43
CA VAL A 32 2.72 29.66 -16.41
C VAL A 32 2.30 29.32 -17.84
N ASP A 33 2.03 28.04 -18.07
CA ASP A 33 1.63 27.52 -19.38
C ASP A 33 0.10 27.54 -19.57
N ASP A 34 -0.66 27.23 -18.52
CA ASP A 34 -2.12 27.08 -18.58
C ASP A 34 -2.79 27.56 -17.28
N VAL A 35 -3.97 28.18 -17.43
CA VAL A 35 -4.82 28.64 -16.33
C VAL A 35 -6.19 27.98 -16.47
N ARG A 36 -6.54 27.12 -15.52
CA ARG A 36 -7.82 26.39 -15.53
C ARG A 36 -8.76 26.92 -14.47
N LEU A 37 -9.97 27.28 -14.90
CA LEU A 37 -11.08 27.60 -14.02
C LEU A 37 -11.89 26.32 -13.74
N ARG A 38 -12.00 25.93 -12.47
CA ARG A 38 -12.91 24.86 -12.03
C ARG A 38 -14.04 25.48 -11.21
N SER A 39 -15.25 25.51 -11.76
CA SER A 39 -16.46 25.81 -10.98
C SER A 39 -16.95 24.54 -10.30
N VAL A 40 -17.13 24.61 -8.98
CA VAL A 40 -17.73 23.51 -8.20
C VAL A 40 -19.09 23.98 -7.72
N GLY A 41 -20.15 23.47 -8.35
CA GLY A 41 -21.52 23.69 -7.90
C GLY A 41 -21.90 22.68 -6.82
N LYS A 42 -22.35 23.16 -5.66
CA LYS A 42 -22.84 22.31 -4.57
C LYS A 42 -24.34 22.08 -4.75
N ALA A 43 -24.74 20.95 -5.34
CA ALA A 43 -26.14 20.65 -5.62
C ALA A 43 -26.90 20.12 -4.38
N VAL A 44 -26.25 19.31 -3.54
CA VAL A 44 -26.82 18.75 -2.30
C VAL A 44 -25.68 18.49 -1.30
N ASP A 45 -25.86 18.88 -0.05
CA ASP A 45 -24.92 18.57 1.03
C ASP A 45 -25.16 17.13 1.52
N VAL A 46 -24.52 16.15 0.88
CA VAL A 46 -24.47 14.79 1.45
C VAL A 46 -23.39 14.82 2.53
N LYS A 47 -23.80 15.02 3.78
CA LYS A 47 -22.89 14.97 4.94
C LYS A 47 -22.49 13.53 5.21
N ILE A 48 -21.56 12.99 4.43
CA ILE A 48 -20.89 11.73 4.74
C ILE A 48 -20.07 11.96 6.00
N LYS A 49 -20.43 11.29 7.09
CA LYS A 49 -19.71 11.44 8.36
C LYS A 49 -18.51 10.50 8.36
N SER A 50 -17.36 11.01 8.78
CA SER A 50 -16.23 10.14 9.08
C SER A 50 -16.61 9.15 10.20
N PRO A 51 -16.19 7.88 10.14
CA PRO A 51 -16.45 6.91 11.21
C PRO A 51 -15.62 7.20 12.48
N PHE A 52 -14.48 7.89 12.36
CA PHE A 52 -13.52 8.04 13.46
C PHE A 52 -14.02 8.85 14.66
N PRO A 53 -14.79 9.95 14.52
CA PRO A 53 -15.38 10.64 15.66
C PRO A 53 -16.33 9.74 16.46
N GLN A 54 -17.23 9.01 15.78
CA GLN A 54 -18.17 8.11 16.44
C GLN A 54 -17.47 6.96 17.17
N LEU A 55 -16.41 6.39 16.56
CA LEU A 55 -15.59 5.37 17.20
C LEU A 55 -14.96 5.85 18.53
N LYS A 56 -14.57 7.13 18.62
CA LYS A 56 -13.98 7.69 19.85
C LYS A 56 -15.01 7.89 20.96
N GLU A 57 -16.27 8.11 20.60
CA GLU A 57 -17.37 8.33 21.53
C GLU A 57 -17.95 7.01 22.08
N ILE A 58 -17.67 5.87 21.42
CA ILE A 58 -18.14 4.56 21.84
C ILE A 58 -17.36 4.07 23.05
N ASN A 59 -18.05 3.94 24.17
CA ASN A 59 -17.55 3.26 25.35
C ASN A 59 -17.59 1.74 25.11
N ARG A 60 -16.42 1.15 24.81
CA ARG A 60 -16.23 -0.31 24.63
C ARG A 60 -16.65 -1.16 25.84
N SER A 61 -16.85 -0.53 27.00
CA SER A 61 -17.33 -1.16 28.23
C SER A 61 -18.83 -1.48 28.24
N ASN A 62 -19.63 -0.90 27.33
CA ASN A 62 -21.04 -1.28 27.15
C ASN A 62 -21.15 -2.42 26.14
N GLN A 63 -20.68 -3.61 26.53
CA GLN A 63 -21.13 -4.85 25.89
C GLN A 63 -22.62 -5.04 26.19
N GLN A 64 -23.48 -4.53 25.32
CA GLN A 64 -24.89 -4.92 25.35
C GLN A 64 -24.99 -6.38 24.93
N ASP A 65 -25.62 -7.18 25.77
CA ASP A 65 -25.89 -8.58 25.49
C ASP A 65 -26.98 -8.68 24.41
N LEU A 66 -26.56 -8.54 23.15
CA LEU A 66 -27.45 -8.54 22.00
C LEU A 66 -27.98 -9.95 21.76
N LYS A 67 -29.32 -10.06 21.70
CA LYS A 67 -29.96 -11.32 21.33
C LYS A 67 -29.75 -11.59 19.84
N PRO A 68 -29.15 -12.74 19.47
CA PRO A 68 -29.03 -13.11 18.08
C PRO A 68 -30.39 -13.44 17.49
N ALA A 69 -30.56 -13.16 16.19
CA ALA A 69 -31.74 -13.57 15.44
C ALA A 69 -31.76 -15.09 15.22
N LEU A 70 -30.57 -15.67 14.99
CA LEU A 70 -30.37 -17.11 14.82
C LEU A 70 -28.98 -17.51 15.33
N VAL A 71 -28.81 -18.78 15.70
CA VAL A 71 -27.50 -19.39 15.88
C VAL A 71 -27.35 -20.51 14.85
N ARG A 72 -26.25 -20.51 14.10
CA ARG A 72 -26.00 -21.52 13.06
C ARG A 72 -24.52 -21.93 13.05
N LYS A 73 -24.27 -23.19 12.73
CA LYS A 73 -22.91 -23.70 12.56
C LYS A 73 -22.26 -23.10 11.31
N VAL A 74 -21.13 -22.44 11.51
CA VAL A 74 -20.25 -21.90 10.47
C VAL A 74 -18.87 -22.53 10.65
N TYR A 75 -18.20 -22.85 9.55
CA TYR A 75 -16.87 -23.42 9.60
C TYR A 75 -15.80 -22.33 9.58
N PHE A 76 -14.92 -22.32 10.57
CA PHE A 76 -13.71 -21.51 10.60
C PHE A 76 -12.48 -22.42 10.55
N GLU A 77 -11.46 -22.06 9.79
CA GLU A 77 -10.29 -22.93 9.55
C GLU A 77 -9.57 -23.35 10.85
N LYS A 78 -9.46 -22.43 11.82
CA LYS A 78 -8.78 -22.70 13.11
C LYS A 78 -9.63 -23.47 14.13
N GLU A 79 -10.95 -23.25 14.14
CA GLU A 79 -11.85 -23.78 15.19
C GLU A 79 -12.78 -24.91 14.71
N GLY A 80 -12.87 -25.12 13.40
CA GLY A 80 -13.82 -26.05 12.79
C GLY A 80 -15.25 -25.49 12.77
N TRP A 81 -16.24 -26.38 12.90
CA TRP A 81 -17.65 -26.00 12.93
C TRP A 81 -18.03 -25.38 14.28
N THR A 82 -18.23 -24.07 14.31
CA THR A 82 -18.55 -23.29 15.51
C THR A 82 -19.95 -22.69 15.41
N ASP A 83 -20.69 -22.69 16.53
CA ASP A 83 -21.99 -22.03 16.63
C ASP A 83 -21.81 -20.50 16.56
N SER A 84 -22.21 -19.90 15.44
CA SER A 84 -22.07 -18.47 15.19
C SER A 84 -23.40 -17.74 15.39
N ARG A 85 -23.33 -16.63 16.10
CA ARG A 85 -24.47 -15.74 16.33
C ARG A 85 -24.75 -14.93 15.07
N ILE A 86 -25.98 -15.00 14.57
CA ILE A 86 -26.43 -14.27 13.39
C ILE A 86 -27.28 -13.09 13.85
N PHE A 87 -26.92 -11.90 13.40
CA PHE A 87 -27.63 -10.65 13.64
C PHE A 87 -28.10 -10.05 12.32
N HIS A 88 -29.24 -9.39 12.32
CA HIS A 88 -29.62 -8.51 11.22
C HIS A 88 -29.11 -7.10 11.51
N LEU A 89 -28.43 -6.47 10.55
CA LEU A 89 -27.79 -5.16 10.74
C LEU A 89 -28.78 -4.08 11.21
N GLN A 90 -30.02 -4.16 10.75
CA GLN A 90 -31.12 -3.25 11.12
C GLN A 90 -31.57 -3.38 12.58
N ASP A 91 -31.37 -4.54 13.21
CA ASP A 91 -31.82 -4.84 14.58
C ASP A 91 -30.73 -4.54 15.62
N ILE A 92 -29.51 -4.22 15.16
CA ILE A 92 -28.36 -3.94 16.03
C ILE A 92 -28.37 -2.46 16.43
N PRO A 93 -28.44 -2.12 17.73
CA PRO A 93 -28.29 -0.76 18.21
C PRO A 93 -26.95 -0.15 17.78
N LYS A 94 -26.97 1.12 17.37
CA LYS A 94 -25.77 1.85 17.00
C LYS A 94 -24.85 2.02 18.20
N GLY A 95 -23.55 1.85 17.98
CA GLY A 95 -22.51 1.81 19.00
C GLY A 95 -22.27 0.42 19.62
N SER A 96 -23.03 -0.61 19.22
CA SER A 96 -22.82 -1.96 19.72
C SER A 96 -21.54 -2.59 19.17
N VAL A 97 -20.88 -3.37 20.02
CA VAL A 97 -19.71 -4.19 19.66
C VAL A 97 -20.11 -5.66 19.65
N ILE A 98 -19.84 -6.34 18.55
CA ILE A 98 -20.13 -7.76 18.32
C ILE A 98 -18.82 -8.50 18.23
N LEU A 99 -18.55 -9.34 19.23
CA LEU A 99 -17.42 -10.28 19.20
C LEU A 99 -17.72 -11.46 18.28
N GLY A 100 -16.73 -11.85 17.48
CA GLY A 100 -16.78 -13.10 16.74
C GLY A 100 -16.74 -14.33 17.67
N PRO A 101 -17.10 -15.53 17.16
CA PRO A 101 -17.63 -15.79 15.82
C PRO A 101 -19.09 -15.31 15.67
N ALA A 102 -19.33 -14.47 14.66
CA ALA A 102 -20.64 -13.92 14.37
C ALA A 102 -20.83 -13.62 12.89
N MET A 103 -22.09 -13.51 12.47
CA MET A 103 -22.45 -13.02 11.14
C MET A 103 -23.43 -11.87 11.28
N ILE A 104 -23.19 -10.80 10.51
CA ILE A 104 -24.08 -9.66 10.43
C ILE A 104 -24.66 -9.64 9.01
N ILE A 105 -25.97 -9.84 8.90
CA ILE A 105 -26.68 -9.93 7.63
C ILE A 105 -27.41 -8.61 7.38
N ASP A 106 -27.20 -8.08 6.18
CA ASP A 106 -27.93 -6.94 5.64
C ASP A 106 -28.66 -7.38 4.36
N ALA A 107 -29.53 -6.52 3.81
CA ALA A 107 -30.31 -6.83 2.61
C ALA A 107 -29.45 -7.13 1.37
N THR A 108 -28.22 -6.61 1.31
CA THR A 108 -27.32 -6.70 0.13
C THR A 108 -26.00 -7.40 0.41
N GLN A 109 -25.66 -7.67 1.67
CA GLN A 109 -24.36 -8.18 2.06
C GLN A 109 -24.43 -9.03 3.33
N THR A 110 -23.40 -9.85 3.53
CA THR A 110 -23.21 -10.65 4.73
C THR A 110 -21.79 -10.45 5.21
N ILE A 111 -21.64 -9.90 6.42
CA ILE A 111 -20.37 -9.64 7.06
C ILE A 111 -20.08 -10.80 8.00
N VAL A 112 -18.96 -11.49 7.79
CA VAL A 112 -18.48 -12.55 8.68
C VAL A 112 -17.46 -11.94 9.64
N VAL A 113 -17.72 -12.05 10.93
CA VAL A 113 -16.82 -11.62 12.01
C VAL A 113 -16.18 -12.89 12.57
N ASP A 114 -14.90 -13.09 12.26
CA ASP A 114 -14.17 -14.28 12.70
C ASP A 114 -13.87 -14.24 14.21
N PRO A 115 -13.54 -15.39 14.84
CA PRO A 115 -13.29 -15.46 16.30
C PRO A 115 -12.23 -14.49 16.84
N ALA A 116 -11.26 -14.07 16.02
CA ALA A 116 -10.19 -13.16 16.41
C ALA A 116 -10.51 -11.69 16.07
N SER A 117 -11.77 -11.37 15.78
CA SER A 117 -12.21 -10.03 15.39
C SER A 117 -13.42 -9.55 16.18
N GLU A 118 -13.57 -8.23 16.25
CA GLU A 118 -14.77 -7.57 16.73
C GLU A 118 -15.33 -6.63 15.67
N ALA A 119 -16.66 -6.52 15.61
CA ALA A 119 -17.36 -5.59 14.73
C ALA A 119 -18.09 -4.53 15.55
N THR A 120 -17.80 -3.26 15.28
CA THR A 120 -18.50 -2.11 15.86
C THR A 120 -19.48 -1.52 14.84
N VAL A 121 -20.77 -1.51 15.17
CA VAL A 121 -21.81 -0.99 14.28
C VAL A 121 -22.04 0.50 14.54
N LEU A 122 -21.73 1.33 13.54
CA LEU A 122 -21.95 2.78 13.55
C LEU A 122 -23.20 3.16 12.74
N ASP A 123 -23.49 4.46 12.64
CA ASP A 123 -24.63 4.96 11.88
C ASP A 123 -24.54 4.55 10.40
N GLU A 124 -23.39 4.82 9.78
CA GLU A 124 -23.14 4.65 8.34
C GLU A 124 -22.08 3.59 8.03
N HIS A 125 -21.46 2.99 9.05
CA HIS A 125 -20.31 2.10 8.88
C HIS A 125 -20.38 0.88 9.81
N VAL A 126 -19.74 -0.21 9.42
CA VAL A 126 -19.38 -1.32 10.31
C VAL A 126 -17.86 -1.40 10.32
N VAL A 127 -17.27 -1.25 11.50
CA VAL A 127 -15.81 -1.23 11.68
C VAL A 127 -15.39 -2.57 12.24
N ILE A 128 -14.46 -3.25 11.57
CA ILE A 128 -13.92 -4.54 12.01
C ILE A 128 -12.51 -4.31 12.55
N ASP A 129 -12.34 -4.56 13.85
CA ASP A 129 -11.05 -4.54 14.51
C ASP A 129 -10.56 -5.99 14.68
N LEU A 130 -9.30 -6.25 14.32
CA LEU A 130 -8.65 -7.54 14.55
C LEU A 130 -8.10 -7.54 15.99
N LEU A 131 -8.65 -8.40 16.85
CA LEU A 131 -8.25 -8.54 18.25
C LEU A 131 -6.95 -9.31 18.41
N ASP A 132 -6.76 -10.34 17.58
CA ASP A 132 -5.56 -11.18 17.61
C ASP A 132 -5.02 -11.41 16.20
N ALA A 133 -4.25 -10.42 15.71
CA ALA A 133 -3.47 -10.60 14.51
C ALA A 133 -2.23 -11.44 14.84
N GLU A 134 -2.41 -12.76 14.99
CA GLU A 134 -1.26 -13.68 15.07
C GLU A 134 -0.38 -13.45 13.84
N THR A 135 0.80 -12.88 14.07
CA THR A 135 1.82 -12.76 13.04
C THR A 135 2.39 -14.16 12.81
N LYS A 136 1.86 -14.84 11.79
CA LYS A 136 2.38 -16.14 11.34
C LYS A 136 3.91 -16.01 11.19
N LYS A 137 4.67 -16.81 11.93
CA LYS A 137 6.13 -16.85 11.75
C LYS A 137 6.41 -17.30 10.32
N ILE A 138 7.10 -16.45 9.58
CA ILE A 138 7.47 -16.72 8.19
C ILE A 138 8.55 -17.82 8.24
N SER A 139 8.22 -18.99 7.72
CA SER A 139 9.20 -20.05 7.48
C SER A 139 9.81 -19.84 6.10
N ALA A 140 11.13 -20.00 5.99
CA ALA A 140 11.80 -20.04 4.69
C ALA A 140 11.74 -21.43 4.05
N ASP A 141 11.36 -22.45 4.81
CA ASP A 141 11.39 -23.86 4.41
C ASP A 141 10.07 -24.33 3.76
N GLU A 142 8.98 -23.57 3.94
CA GLU A 142 7.67 -23.86 3.37
C GLU A 142 7.24 -22.74 2.42
N VAL A 143 6.81 -23.11 1.21
CA VAL A 143 6.29 -22.14 0.23
C VAL A 143 4.80 -21.95 0.44
N ASP A 144 4.43 -20.90 1.17
CA ASP A 144 3.04 -20.44 1.28
C ASP A 144 2.69 -19.61 0.01
N PRO A 145 1.71 -20.03 -0.82
CA PRO A 145 1.35 -19.31 -2.04
C PRO A 145 0.85 -17.89 -1.79
N ILE A 146 0.24 -17.63 -0.63
CA ILE A 146 -0.21 -16.29 -0.24
C ILE A 146 1.02 -15.41 0.03
N GLN A 147 1.98 -15.92 0.81
CA GLN A 147 3.22 -15.18 1.09
C GLN A 147 4.03 -14.95 -0.17
N LEU A 148 4.18 -15.97 -1.04
CA LEU A 148 4.87 -15.85 -2.31
C LEU A 148 4.27 -14.73 -3.16
N SER A 149 2.94 -14.68 -3.25
CA SER A 149 2.24 -13.61 -3.97
C SER A 149 2.48 -12.24 -3.32
N VAL A 150 2.36 -12.13 -1.99
CA VAL A 150 2.59 -10.88 -1.26
C VAL A 150 4.02 -10.37 -1.48
N PHE A 151 5.04 -11.23 -1.33
CA PHE A 151 6.43 -10.84 -1.52
C PHE A 151 6.76 -10.51 -2.97
N SER A 152 6.24 -11.28 -3.93
CA SER A 152 6.44 -11.01 -5.37
C SER A 152 5.92 -9.62 -5.74
N HIS A 153 4.69 -9.27 -5.33
CA HIS A 153 4.12 -7.95 -5.58
C HIS A 153 4.87 -6.85 -4.83
N ARG A 154 5.33 -7.11 -3.60
CA ARG A 154 6.13 -6.12 -2.84
C ARG A 154 7.46 -5.82 -3.51
N PHE A 155 8.21 -6.83 -3.95
CA PHE A 155 9.49 -6.62 -4.64
C PHE A 155 9.29 -5.94 -6.00
N MET A 156 8.25 -6.34 -6.74
CA MET A 156 7.88 -5.68 -8.00
C MET A 156 7.57 -4.20 -7.76
N SER A 157 6.74 -3.90 -6.75
CA SER A 157 6.39 -2.53 -6.39
C SER A 157 7.62 -1.68 -6.03
N VAL A 158 8.62 -2.26 -5.37
CA VAL A 158 9.89 -1.55 -5.07
C VAL A 158 10.64 -1.23 -6.36
N ALA A 159 10.76 -2.19 -7.27
CA ALA A 159 11.44 -1.98 -8.55
C ALA A 159 10.74 -0.91 -9.39
N GLU A 160 9.41 -0.97 -9.49
CA GLU A 160 8.57 -0.02 -10.22
C GLU A 160 8.64 1.39 -9.62
N GLN A 161 8.51 1.52 -8.30
CA GLN A 161 8.59 2.83 -7.62
C GLN A 161 9.96 3.47 -7.79
N THR A 162 11.03 2.66 -7.74
CA THR A 162 12.39 3.13 -8.03
C THR A 162 12.50 3.67 -9.46
N GLY A 163 11.98 2.92 -10.43
CA GLY A 163 11.96 3.32 -11.83
C GLY A 163 11.17 4.61 -12.07
N GLU A 164 9.98 4.71 -11.49
CA GLU A 164 9.15 5.91 -11.61
C GLU A 164 9.80 7.13 -10.95
N THR A 165 10.48 6.94 -9.82
CA THR A 165 11.23 8.01 -9.14
C THR A 165 12.40 8.48 -10.01
N LEU A 166 13.14 7.57 -10.64
CA LEU A 166 14.21 7.91 -11.58
C LEU A 166 13.67 8.67 -12.79
N ARG A 167 12.56 8.20 -13.37
CA ARG A 167 11.91 8.86 -14.51
C ARG A 167 11.46 10.27 -14.19
N LYS A 168 10.80 10.45 -13.04
CA LYS A 168 10.33 11.75 -12.55
C LYS A 168 11.47 12.72 -12.30
N THR A 169 12.58 12.23 -11.74
CA THR A 169 13.73 13.08 -11.37
C THR A 169 14.68 13.38 -12.52
N SER A 170 14.64 12.59 -13.59
CA SER A 170 15.53 12.76 -14.73
C SER A 170 15.23 14.01 -15.55
N ILE A 171 16.30 14.69 -15.96
CA ILE A 171 16.27 15.74 -16.98
C ILE A 171 16.52 15.21 -18.40
N SER A 172 16.99 13.96 -18.52
CA SER A 172 17.30 13.34 -19.82
C SER A 172 16.00 12.90 -20.49
N THR A 173 15.76 13.36 -21.72
CA THR A 173 14.62 12.94 -22.53
C THR A 173 14.66 11.44 -22.84
N ASN A 174 15.85 10.84 -22.96
CA ASN A 174 15.97 9.38 -23.13
C ASN A 174 15.41 8.62 -21.94
N ILE A 175 15.66 9.09 -20.71
CA ILE A 175 15.14 8.44 -19.50
C ILE A 175 13.67 8.81 -19.28
N LYS A 176 13.31 10.10 -19.43
CA LYS A 176 12.00 10.62 -19.05
C LYS A 176 10.88 10.24 -20.01
N GLU A 177 11.18 10.26 -21.31
CA GLU A 177 10.21 10.06 -22.39
C GLU A 177 10.42 8.72 -23.11
N ARG A 178 11.67 8.34 -23.40
CA ARG A 178 11.98 7.06 -24.08
C ARG A 178 12.12 5.87 -23.13
N LEU A 179 12.08 6.10 -21.82
CA LEU A 179 12.21 5.09 -20.76
C LEU A 179 13.49 4.25 -20.88
N ASP A 180 14.59 4.88 -21.29
CA ASP A 180 15.89 4.24 -21.48
C ASP A 180 16.64 4.03 -20.16
N TYR A 181 16.08 3.19 -19.30
CA TYR A 181 16.64 2.79 -18.02
C TYR A 181 16.01 1.47 -17.54
N SER A 182 16.59 0.87 -16.51
CA SER A 182 16.01 -0.30 -15.86
C SER A 182 16.34 -0.29 -14.37
N CYS A 183 15.38 -0.74 -13.56
CA CYS A 183 15.52 -0.85 -12.12
C CYS A 183 15.12 -2.26 -11.71
N ALA A 184 15.91 -2.88 -10.84
CA ALA A 184 15.69 -4.24 -10.40
C ALA A 184 16.18 -4.45 -8.96
N VAL A 185 15.59 -5.45 -8.32
CA VAL A 185 15.96 -5.93 -6.99
C VAL A 185 16.68 -7.26 -7.17
N PHE A 186 17.81 -7.40 -6.49
CA PHE A 186 18.64 -8.60 -6.51
C PHE A 186 18.79 -9.18 -5.11
N SER A 187 18.93 -10.50 -5.03
CA SER A 187 19.26 -11.21 -3.80
C SER A 187 20.74 -11.02 -3.43
N ALA A 188 21.12 -11.44 -2.22
CA ALA A 188 22.48 -11.28 -1.70
C ALA A 188 23.56 -12.03 -2.51
N ASP A 189 23.17 -13.06 -3.25
CA ASP A 189 24.00 -13.83 -4.19
C ASP A 189 23.96 -13.29 -5.63
N GLY A 190 23.28 -12.15 -5.85
CA GLY A 190 23.22 -11.46 -7.13
C GLY A 190 22.22 -12.03 -8.13
N GLN A 191 21.26 -12.86 -7.69
CA GLN A 191 20.17 -13.35 -8.56
C GLN A 191 19.08 -12.30 -8.69
N LEU A 192 18.45 -12.24 -9.86
CA LEU A 192 17.35 -11.31 -10.13
C LEU A 192 16.09 -11.75 -9.37
N VAL A 193 15.53 -10.85 -8.55
CA VAL A 193 14.31 -11.10 -7.78
C VAL A 193 13.09 -10.42 -8.42
N ALA A 194 13.23 -9.15 -8.82
CA ALA A 194 12.17 -8.39 -9.48
C ALA A 194 12.77 -7.31 -10.39
N ASN A 195 12.08 -6.96 -11.48
CA ASN A 195 12.51 -5.91 -12.40
C ASN A 195 11.32 -5.07 -12.88
N ALA A 196 11.51 -3.76 -12.96
CA ALA A 196 10.53 -2.87 -13.56
C ALA A 196 10.45 -3.12 -15.09
N PRO A 197 9.24 -3.06 -15.70
CA PRO A 197 9.02 -3.44 -17.09
C PRO A 197 9.34 -2.28 -18.05
N HIS A 198 10.61 -2.07 -18.43
CA HIS A 198 10.95 -0.98 -19.36
C HIS A 198 11.83 -1.38 -20.55
N ILE A 199 12.91 -2.15 -20.38
CA ILE A 199 13.76 -2.59 -21.51
C ILE A 199 14.28 -4.02 -21.30
N PRO A 200 13.78 -5.02 -22.06
CA PRO A 200 14.23 -6.41 -21.94
C PRO A 200 15.73 -6.62 -22.21
N ALA A 201 16.35 -5.81 -23.07
CA ALA A 201 17.76 -5.92 -23.42
C ALA A 201 18.72 -5.68 -22.23
N HIS A 202 18.30 -4.89 -21.24
CA HIS A 202 19.13 -4.58 -20.07
C HIS A 202 19.20 -5.71 -19.04
N LEU A 203 18.29 -6.69 -19.09
CA LEU A 203 18.22 -7.74 -18.08
C LEU A 203 19.46 -8.64 -18.05
N GLY A 204 20.02 -8.95 -19.23
CA GLY A 204 21.21 -9.78 -19.34
C GLY A 204 22.47 -9.10 -18.80
N SER A 205 22.76 -7.87 -19.26
CA SER A 205 23.94 -7.12 -18.84
C SER A 205 23.87 -6.68 -17.38
N MET A 206 22.70 -6.27 -16.90
CA MET A 206 22.50 -5.88 -15.49
C MET A 206 22.71 -7.04 -14.53
N SER A 207 22.16 -8.23 -14.85
CA SER A 207 22.34 -9.42 -14.00
C SER A 207 23.82 -9.81 -13.91
N TYR A 208 24.54 -9.73 -15.03
CA TYR A 208 25.98 -9.96 -15.05
C TYR A 208 26.74 -8.90 -14.23
N ALA A 209 26.40 -7.61 -14.38
CA ALA A 209 27.04 -6.52 -13.65
C ALA A 209 26.93 -6.72 -12.13
N ILE A 210 25.72 -7.03 -11.63
CA ILE A 210 25.49 -7.26 -10.20
C ILE A 210 26.23 -8.51 -9.71
N ALA A 211 26.15 -9.63 -10.46
CA ALA A 211 26.88 -10.85 -10.11
C ALA A 211 28.40 -10.63 -10.08
N TYR A 212 28.94 -9.81 -11.00
CA TYR A 212 30.35 -9.43 -11.00
C TYR A 212 30.72 -8.65 -9.73
N GLN A 213 29.93 -7.64 -9.34
CA GLN A 213 30.19 -6.89 -8.12
C GLN A 213 30.08 -7.79 -6.87
N ALA A 214 29.08 -8.66 -6.80
CA ALA A 214 28.89 -9.60 -5.70
C ALA A 214 30.09 -10.56 -5.50
N ARG A 215 30.79 -10.91 -6.59
CA ARG A 215 32.04 -11.71 -6.53
C ARG A 215 33.28 -10.86 -6.24
N ARG A 216 33.27 -9.59 -6.66
CA ARG A 216 34.40 -8.67 -6.52
C ARG A 216 34.59 -8.19 -5.09
N TYR A 217 33.50 -8.00 -4.35
CA TYR A 217 33.54 -7.56 -2.96
C TYR A 217 33.35 -8.75 -2.02
N ALA A 218 34.24 -8.90 -1.03
CA ALA A 218 34.12 -9.96 -0.04
C ALA A 218 32.95 -9.68 0.92
N LYS A 219 32.46 -10.74 1.59
CA LYS A 219 31.36 -10.62 2.55
C LYS A 219 31.74 -9.64 3.68
N GLY A 220 30.96 -8.56 3.80
CA GLY A 220 31.19 -7.51 4.81
C GLY A 220 32.10 -6.36 4.38
N GLU A 221 32.64 -6.38 3.15
CA GLU A 221 33.34 -5.21 2.60
C GLU A 221 32.38 -4.05 2.30
N LEU A 222 31.19 -4.37 1.77
CA LEU A 222 30.12 -3.41 1.56
C LEU A 222 29.35 -3.18 2.86
N LYS A 223 29.12 -1.91 3.19
CA LYS A 223 28.39 -1.45 4.38
C LYS A 223 27.08 -0.78 3.98
N PRO A 224 26.07 -0.76 4.86
CA PRO A 224 24.84 -0.02 4.61
C PRO A 224 25.13 1.45 4.27
N GLY A 225 24.62 1.91 3.13
CA GLY A 225 24.83 3.25 2.60
C GLY A 225 25.86 3.34 1.46
N ASP A 226 26.62 2.27 1.19
CA ASP A 226 27.55 2.24 0.07
C ASP A 226 26.81 2.24 -1.28
N VAL A 227 27.38 2.94 -2.26
CA VAL A 227 26.87 3.03 -3.63
C VAL A 227 27.97 2.64 -4.61
N ILE A 228 27.68 1.66 -5.47
CA ILE A 228 28.61 1.22 -6.52
C ILE A 228 28.15 1.82 -7.85
N LEU A 229 29.10 2.39 -8.59
CA LEU A 229 28.90 2.88 -9.95
C LEU A 229 29.89 2.18 -10.87
N SER A 230 29.40 1.62 -11.99
CA SER A 230 30.24 0.99 -12.99
C SER A 230 29.67 1.17 -14.39
N ASN A 231 30.57 1.36 -15.36
CA ASN A 231 30.27 1.32 -16.79
C ASN A 231 31.31 0.49 -17.57
N HIS A 232 32.21 -0.21 -16.87
CA HIS A 232 33.31 -0.91 -17.52
C HIS A 232 32.77 -2.17 -18.21
N PRO A 233 33.15 -2.45 -19.47
CA PRO A 233 32.64 -3.62 -20.20
C PRO A 233 32.82 -4.97 -19.50
N ILE A 234 33.96 -5.19 -18.85
CA ILE A 234 34.23 -6.42 -18.08
C ILE A 234 33.28 -6.62 -16.89
N ALA A 235 32.65 -5.55 -16.43
CA ALA A 235 31.73 -5.49 -15.30
C ALA A 235 30.27 -5.25 -15.74
N GLY A 236 29.94 -5.57 -17.00
CA GLY A 236 28.57 -5.52 -17.52
C GLY A 236 28.17 -4.19 -18.16
N GLY A 237 29.11 -3.27 -18.40
CA GLY A 237 28.89 -2.14 -19.30
C GLY A 237 28.73 -2.60 -20.75
N THR A 238 27.84 -1.95 -21.50
CA THR A 238 27.60 -2.17 -22.94
C THR A 238 27.87 -0.90 -23.72
#